data_AF-B9W8J4-F1
#
_entry.id   AF-B9W8J4-F1
#
_cell.length_a   1.000
_cell.length_b   1.000
_cell.length_c   1.000
_cell.angle_alpha   90.00
_cell.angle_beta   90.00
_cell.angle_gamma   90.00
#
_symmetry.space_group_name_H-M   'P 1'
#
loop_
_entity.id
_entity.type
_entity.pdbx_description
1 polymer ?
#
loop_
_entity_poly.entity_id
_entity_poly.type
_entity_poly.pdbx_seq_one_letter_code
_entity_poly.pdbx_strand_id
1 'polypeptide(L)'
;MSNIKSHVDLESGILYGALLQIRNKNDCLSVKPDLVQVWVGKVNPRQGKLLMSFIKTFFSLEDVKTPYLNHLKRIRKVDNYLEVIVYPYESDQQYDSIMELSSNFSEEFSIDNLEVKEVPQNAPPTKELTQQWTNEYWPIIWKGNPNHQFLNSVEIDIQEEKQMINTLLDSLADAALSSRDSTFNFSGTAIASKVGDRIEIHTICIASDINHNPQEHSVMQAISKIAEKEVMNRKSNQNERGYLCNDMIVYTTHEPCVMCAMALVHSRIGRIIYLKPEKSSGGLESHYQLGDRDGLNWKFEIWRWLGVDEITRLDGINENRYACIDY
;
A
#
# COMPACT_ATOMS: atom_id res chain seq x y z
N MET A 1 -5.72 -20.64 -16.23
CA MET A 1 -4.26 -20.49 -16.18
C MET A 1 -3.94 -19.13 -16.75
N SER A 2 -3.87 -18.10 -15.89
CA SER A 2 -3.49 -16.75 -16.31
C SER A 2 -2.05 -16.78 -16.83
N ASN A 3 -1.80 -16.11 -17.96
CA ASN A 3 -0.45 -15.91 -18.49
C ASN A 3 0.44 -15.34 -17.38
N ILE A 4 1.35 -16.15 -16.84
CA ILE A 4 2.37 -15.69 -15.92
C ILE A 4 3.24 -14.73 -16.73
N LYS A 5 3.24 -13.45 -16.36
CA LYS A 5 4.17 -12.48 -16.91
C LYS A 5 5.58 -12.99 -16.61
N SER A 6 6.42 -13.17 -17.63
CA SER A 6 7.76 -13.80 -17.48
C SER A 6 8.70 -13.07 -16.51
N HIS A 7 8.37 -11.84 -16.14
CA HIS A 7 9.11 -11.02 -15.18
C HIS A 7 8.60 -11.12 -13.73
N VAL A 8 7.62 -11.98 -13.44
CA VAL A 8 7.02 -12.10 -12.10
C VAL A 8 7.33 -13.48 -11.51
N ASP A 9 8.23 -13.54 -10.53
CA ASP A 9 8.40 -14.72 -9.67
C ASP A 9 7.37 -14.64 -8.53
N LEU A 10 6.28 -15.39 -8.68
CA LEU A 10 5.17 -15.42 -7.74
C LEU A 10 5.53 -16.12 -6.42
N GLU A 11 6.48 -17.06 -6.44
CA GLU A 11 6.86 -17.85 -5.26
C GLU A 11 7.73 -17.02 -4.33
N SER A 12 8.74 -16.35 -4.89
CA SER A 12 9.64 -15.50 -4.12
C SER A 12 9.12 -14.07 -3.94
N GLY A 13 8.06 -13.69 -4.67
CA GLY A 13 7.55 -12.31 -4.70
C GLY A 13 8.53 -11.34 -5.34
N ILE A 14 9.28 -11.78 -6.36
CA ILE A 14 10.29 -10.96 -7.03
C ILE A 14 9.77 -10.50 -8.40
N LEU A 15 9.83 -9.19 -8.64
CA LEU A 15 9.58 -8.59 -9.96
C LEU A 15 10.90 -8.29 -10.67
N TYR A 16 10.97 -8.61 -11.96
CA TYR A 16 12.10 -8.36 -12.86
C TYR A 16 13.45 -8.91 -12.37
N GLY A 17 13.46 -9.85 -11.42
CA GLY A 17 14.68 -10.32 -10.74
C GLY A 17 15.36 -9.25 -9.86
N ALA A 18 14.73 -8.09 -9.67
CA ALA A 18 15.36 -6.90 -9.10
C ALA A 18 14.55 -6.26 -7.96
N LEU A 19 13.26 -6.56 -7.82
CA LEU A 19 12.39 -5.98 -6.79
C LEU A 19 11.76 -7.10 -5.97
N LEU A 20 12.24 -7.30 -4.75
CA LEU A 20 11.65 -8.21 -3.80
C LEU A 20 10.51 -7.53 -3.05
N GLN A 21 9.32 -8.11 -3.09
CA GLN A 21 8.18 -7.68 -2.29
C GLN A 21 8.47 -7.92 -0.80
N ILE A 22 8.33 -6.88 0.00
CA ILE A 22 8.34 -6.98 1.45
C ILE A 22 6.90 -6.86 1.94
N ARG A 23 6.49 -7.84 2.73
CA ARG A 23 5.14 -7.91 3.28
C ARG A 23 5.14 -8.64 4.62
N ASN A 24 4.09 -8.41 5.39
CA ASN A 24 3.88 -9.14 6.63
C ASN A 24 3.64 -10.62 6.31
N LYS A 25 4.56 -11.51 6.73
CA LYS A 25 4.41 -12.95 6.52
C LYS A 25 3.21 -13.53 7.27
N ASN A 26 2.71 -12.84 8.30
CA ASN A 26 1.52 -13.26 9.04
C ASN A 26 0.22 -13.01 8.25
N ASP A 27 0.20 -12.14 7.24
CA ASP A 27 -0.97 -11.96 6.35
C ASP A 27 -1.26 -13.21 5.51
N CYS A 28 -0.26 -14.09 5.37
CA CYS A 28 -0.42 -15.39 4.73
C CYS A 28 -1.05 -16.44 5.68
N LEU A 29 -1.14 -16.16 6.98
CA LEU A 29 -1.38 -17.16 8.03
C LEU A 29 -2.33 -16.72 9.16
N SER A 30 -2.84 -15.48 9.18
CA SER A 30 -3.90 -15.14 10.12
C SER A 30 -5.12 -16.00 9.84
N VAL A 31 -5.40 -16.93 10.76
CA VAL A 31 -6.56 -17.83 10.68
C VAL A 31 -7.87 -17.03 10.71
N LYS A 32 -7.84 -15.82 11.29
CA LYS A 32 -9.00 -14.95 11.44
C LYS A 32 -8.90 -13.71 10.55
N PRO A 33 -10.00 -13.30 9.90
CA PRO A 33 -10.02 -12.08 9.11
C PRO A 33 -10.11 -10.84 10.00
N ASP A 34 -9.61 -9.72 9.49
CA ASP A 34 -10.08 -8.41 9.94
C ASP A 34 -11.53 -8.24 9.51
N LEU A 35 -12.38 -7.77 10.41
CA LEU A 35 -13.81 -7.65 10.18
C LEU A 35 -14.19 -6.19 9.99
N VAL A 36 -15.10 -5.97 9.05
CA VAL A 36 -15.73 -4.68 8.79
C VAL A 36 -17.25 -4.84 8.82
N GLN A 37 -17.93 -3.81 9.31
CA GLN A 37 -19.38 -3.78 9.40
C GLN A 37 -19.99 -3.32 8.07
N VAL A 38 -21.02 -4.04 7.62
CA VAL A 38 -21.76 -3.74 6.40
C VAL A 38 -23.26 -3.83 6.65
N TRP A 39 -24.03 -3.01 5.94
CA TRP A 39 -25.48 -3.11 5.88
C TRP A 39 -25.88 -4.30 5.00
N VAL A 40 -26.67 -5.21 5.54
CA VAL A 40 -27.20 -6.39 4.87
C VAL A 40 -28.72 -6.35 4.87
N GLY A 41 -29.32 -6.35 3.69
CA GLY A 41 -30.77 -6.36 3.50
C GLY A 41 -31.29 -7.71 3.02
N LYS A 42 -32.55 -7.99 3.29
CA LYS A 42 -33.29 -9.16 2.78
C LYS A 42 -34.12 -8.74 1.57
N VAL A 43 -34.07 -9.54 0.51
CA VAL A 43 -34.74 -9.24 -0.77
C VAL A 43 -35.45 -10.49 -1.27
N ASN A 44 -36.64 -10.33 -1.85
CA ASN A 44 -37.36 -11.45 -2.46
C ASN A 44 -36.56 -11.97 -3.67
N PRO A 45 -36.36 -13.30 -3.84
CA PRO A 45 -35.60 -13.85 -4.96
C PRO A 45 -36.16 -13.47 -6.34
N ARG A 46 -37.47 -13.17 -6.44
CA ARG A 46 -38.11 -12.69 -7.69
C ARG A 46 -37.62 -11.30 -8.10
N GLN A 47 -37.21 -10.48 -7.13
CA GLN A 47 -36.73 -9.10 -7.34
C GLN A 47 -35.22 -9.04 -7.63
N GLY A 48 -34.53 -10.17 -7.77
CA GLY A 48 -33.06 -10.19 -7.95
C GLY A 48 -32.54 -9.34 -9.12
N LYS A 49 -33.30 -9.19 -10.21
CA LYS A 49 -32.94 -8.29 -11.32
C LYS A 49 -33.06 -6.81 -10.93
N LEU A 50 -34.13 -6.44 -10.23
CA LEU A 50 -34.35 -5.08 -9.74
C LEU A 50 -33.26 -4.72 -8.71
N LEU A 51 -32.92 -5.64 -7.82
CA LEU A 51 -31.81 -5.49 -6.87
C LEU A 51 -30.48 -5.18 -7.56
N MET A 52 -30.12 -5.94 -8.59
CA MET A 52 -28.85 -5.70 -9.29
C MET A 52 -28.85 -4.34 -9.99
N SER A 53 -30.00 -3.91 -10.52
CA SER A 53 -30.14 -2.56 -11.08
C SER A 53 -30.05 -1.49 -10.00
N PHE A 54 -30.72 -1.67 -8.86
CA PHE A 54 -30.68 -0.78 -7.71
C PHE A 54 -29.25 -0.55 -7.22
N ILE A 55 -28.51 -1.65 -6.98
CA ILE A 55 -27.11 -1.59 -6.55
C ILE A 55 -26.26 -0.88 -7.60
N LYS A 56 -26.43 -1.22 -8.89
CA LYS A 56 -25.67 -0.56 -9.95
C LYS A 56 -25.96 0.94 -10.05
N THR A 57 -27.20 1.34 -9.78
CA THR A 57 -27.64 2.75 -9.85
C THR A 57 -27.14 3.57 -8.67
N PHE A 58 -27.16 3.03 -7.45
CA PHE A 58 -26.86 3.81 -6.23
C PHE A 58 -25.53 3.47 -5.56
N PHE A 59 -24.98 2.29 -5.79
CA PHE A 59 -23.83 1.71 -5.06
C PHE A 59 -22.89 0.97 -6.03
N SER A 60 -22.65 1.57 -7.20
CA SER A 60 -22.00 1.03 -8.41
C SER A 60 -21.11 -0.22 -8.26
N LEU A 61 -21.13 -1.07 -9.30
CA LEU A 61 -20.42 -2.36 -9.41
C LEU A 61 -18.90 -2.35 -9.13
N GLU A 62 -18.30 -1.15 -9.11
CA GLU A 62 -16.87 -0.89 -8.88
C GLU A 62 -16.70 0.37 -8.03
N ASP A 63 -17.49 0.54 -6.96
CA ASP A 63 -17.34 1.69 -6.06
C ASP A 63 -15.87 1.84 -5.65
N VAL A 64 -15.19 2.86 -6.21
CA VAL A 64 -13.77 3.20 -6.00
C VAL A 64 -13.44 3.32 -4.50
N LYS A 65 -14.48 3.58 -3.69
CA LYS A 65 -14.40 3.70 -2.24
C LYS A 65 -14.31 2.36 -1.49
N THR A 66 -14.71 1.23 -2.09
CA THR A 66 -14.77 -0.09 -1.41
C THR A 66 -14.14 -1.27 -2.17
N PRO A 67 -13.01 -1.09 -2.89
CA PRO A 67 -12.40 -2.16 -3.67
C PRO A 67 -11.98 -3.37 -2.83
N TYR A 68 -11.74 -3.17 -1.53
CA TYR A 68 -11.35 -4.21 -0.58
C TYR A 68 -12.44 -5.30 -0.40
N LEU A 69 -13.72 -5.01 -0.65
CA LEU A 69 -14.82 -5.98 -0.52
C LEU A 69 -15.11 -6.80 -1.78
N ASN A 70 -14.38 -6.59 -2.88
CA ASN A 70 -14.64 -7.25 -4.18
C ASN A 70 -14.40 -8.77 -4.20
N HIS A 71 -13.84 -9.32 -3.12
CA HIS A 71 -13.66 -10.75 -2.91
C HIS A 71 -14.92 -11.42 -2.34
N LEU A 72 -15.87 -10.66 -1.78
CA LEU A 72 -17.13 -11.17 -1.25
C LEU A 72 -18.16 -11.36 -2.37
N LYS A 73 -18.99 -12.41 -2.28
CA LYS A 73 -20.20 -12.49 -3.09
C LYS A 73 -21.21 -11.49 -2.57
N ARG A 74 -21.70 -10.61 -3.44
CA ARG A 74 -22.67 -9.58 -3.04
C ARG A 74 -23.98 -10.16 -2.48
N ILE A 75 -24.39 -11.32 -2.99
CA ILE A 75 -25.67 -11.96 -2.68
C ILE A 75 -25.42 -13.36 -2.12
N ARG A 76 -26.10 -13.69 -1.02
CA ARG A 76 -26.23 -15.05 -0.47
C ARG A 76 -27.69 -15.48 -0.52
N LYS A 77 -27.96 -16.67 -1.04
CA LYS A 77 -29.30 -17.27 -0.97
C LYS A 77 -29.51 -17.90 0.40
N VAL A 78 -30.61 -17.55 1.07
CA VAL A 78 -31.04 -18.13 2.34
C VAL A 78 -32.47 -18.61 2.17
N ASP A 79 -32.68 -19.92 2.03
CA ASP A 79 -33.97 -20.60 1.84
C ASP A 79 -34.97 -19.85 0.94
N ASN A 80 -35.77 -18.95 1.54
CA ASN A 80 -36.88 -18.23 0.93
C ASN A 80 -36.56 -16.77 0.53
N TYR A 81 -35.38 -16.25 0.84
CA TYR A 81 -34.96 -14.89 0.53
C TYR A 81 -33.49 -14.80 0.10
N LEU A 82 -33.10 -13.62 -0.36
CA LEU A 82 -31.71 -13.27 -0.64
C LEU A 82 -31.23 -12.32 0.44
N GLU A 83 -30.06 -12.60 1.02
CA GLU A 83 -29.32 -11.61 1.80
C GLU A 83 -28.31 -10.91 0.91
N VAL A 84 -28.25 -9.59 1.04
CA VAL A 84 -27.51 -8.75 0.12
C VAL A 84 -26.73 -7.70 0.89
N ILE A 85 -25.42 -7.64 0.66
CA ILE A 85 -24.62 -6.51 1.13
C ILE A 85 -25.07 -5.27 0.35
N VAL A 86 -25.47 -4.21 1.04
CA VAL A 86 -25.97 -2.97 0.43
C VAL A 86 -24.90 -1.89 0.41
N TYR A 87 -24.22 -1.66 1.54
CA TYR A 87 -23.19 -0.63 1.68
C TYR A 87 -22.36 -0.86 2.95
N PRO A 88 -21.12 -0.32 3.07
CA PRO A 88 -20.42 -0.26 4.35
C PRO A 88 -21.24 0.48 5.42
N TYR A 89 -21.16 0.00 6.65
CA TYR A 89 -21.74 0.68 7.81
C TYR A 89 -20.81 1.81 8.25
N GLU A 90 -21.32 3.04 8.26
CA GLU A 90 -20.64 4.21 8.84
C GLU A 90 -21.42 4.74 10.05
N SER A 91 -22.74 4.79 9.97
CA SER A 91 -23.61 5.18 11.08
C SER A 91 -25.07 4.77 10.84
N ASP A 92 -25.87 4.75 11.91
CA ASP A 92 -27.31 4.46 11.86
C ASP A 92 -28.10 5.46 10.99
N GLN A 93 -27.57 6.66 10.75
CA GLN A 93 -28.22 7.67 9.90
C GLN A 93 -28.37 7.21 8.45
N GLN A 94 -27.54 6.26 8.00
CA GLN A 94 -27.63 5.69 6.65
C GLN A 94 -28.90 4.84 6.45
N TYR A 95 -29.52 4.35 7.53
CA TYR A 95 -30.68 3.47 7.46
C TYR A 95 -31.83 4.12 6.67
N ASP A 96 -32.24 5.32 7.07
CA ASP A 96 -33.36 6.03 6.46
C ASP A 96 -33.07 6.35 4.99
N SER A 97 -31.84 6.77 4.69
CA SER A 97 -31.41 7.03 3.32
C SER A 97 -31.46 5.79 2.44
N ILE A 98 -31.01 4.63 2.93
CA ILE A 98 -31.05 3.37 2.18
C ILE A 98 -32.50 2.94 1.92
N MET A 99 -33.37 3.07 2.93
CA MET A 99 -34.80 2.72 2.81
C MET A 99 -35.55 3.64 1.86
N GLU A 100 -35.26 4.95 1.90
CA GLU A 100 -35.83 5.93 0.98
C GLU A 100 -35.39 5.66 -0.46
N LEU A 101 -34.10 5.39 -0.68
CA LEU A 101 -33.59 5.02 -2.00
C LEU A 101 -34.27 3.76 -2.53
N SER A 102 -34.42 2.72 -1.70
CA SER A 102 -35.11 1.49 -2.10
C SER A 102 -36.55 1.76 -2.52
N SER A 103 -37.28 2.54 -1.72
CA SER A 103 -38.70 2.85 -1.98
C SER A 103 -38.90 3.70 -3.23
N ASN A 104 -37.99 4.65 -3.47
CA ASN A 104 -38.03 5.53 -4.63
C ASN A 104 -37.53 4.86 -5.92
N PHE A 105 -36.89 3.69 -5.84
CA PHE A 105 -36.35 3.01 -7.01
C PHE A 105 -37.43 2.31 -7.85
N SER A 106 -38.35 1.59 -7.22
CA SER A 106 -39.45 0.89 -7.88
C SER A 106 -40.50 0.45 -6.86
N GLU A 107 -41.79 0.62 -7.16
CA GLU A 107 -42.90 0.14 -6.32
C GLU A 107 -42.86 -1.38 -6.10
N GLU A 108 -42.24 -2.12 -7.02
CA GLU A 108 -42.10 -3.58 -6.94
C GLU A 108 -40.81 -4.03 -6.24
N PHE A 109 -40.00 -3.12 -5.70
CA PHE A 109 -38.72 -3.42 -5.05
C PHE A 109 -38.71 -2.98 -3.59
N SER A 110 -38.40 -3.92 -2.69
CA SER A 110 -38.19 -3.62 -1.27
C SER A 110 -36.93 -4.30 -0.75
N ILE A 111 -36.19 -3.58 0.07
CA ILE A 111 -35.16 -4.15 0.93
C ILE A 111 -35.76 -4.23 2.32
N ASP A 112 -36.01 -5.44 2.77
CA ASP A 112 -36.58 -5.68 4.09
C ASP A 112 -35.47 -5.96 5.11
N ASN A 113 -35.73 -5.63 6.37
CA ASN A 113 -34.92 -6.09 7.50
C ASN A 113 -33.41 -5.82 7.32
N LEU A 114 -33.07 -4.55 7.12
CA LEU A 114 -31.69 -4.09 6.99
C LEU A 114 -30.99 -4.19 8.36
N GLU A 115 -29.94 -4.99 8.41
CA GLU A 115 -29.18 -5.30 9.61
C GLU A 115 -27.70 -4.99 9.39
N VAL A 116 -26.97 -4.71 10.47
CA VAL A 116 -25.51 -4.61 10.42
C VAL A 116 -24.91 -5.99 10.63
N LYS A 117 -24.03 -6.44 9.73
CA LYS A 117 -23.27 -7.69 9.88
C LYS A 117 -21.78 -7.44 9.70
N GLU A 118 -20.98 -8.27 10.36
CA GLU A 118 -19.53 -8.28 10.19
C GLU A 118 -19.13 -9.23 9.06
N VAL A 119 -18.29 -8.73 8.16
CA VAL A 119 -17.74 -9.51 7.03
C VAL A 119 -16.23 -9.34 6.95
N PRO A 120 -15.50 -10.30 6.34
CA PRO A 120 -14.07 -10.17 6.15
C PRO A 120 -13.73 -8.96 5.28
N GLN A 121 -12.86 -8.10 5.79
CA GLN A 121 -12.27 -6.98 5.05
C GLN A 121 -11.20 -7.47 4.07
N ASN A 122 -10.43 -8.49 4.47
CA ASN A 122 -9.30 -9.02 3.71
C ASN A 122 -9.70 -10.31 2.97
N ALA A 123 -9.10 -10.55 1.81
CA ALA A 123 -9.29 -11.81 1.08
C ALA A 123 -8.43 -12.94 1.69
N PRO A 124 -8.98 -14.15 1.87
CA PRO A 124 -8.24 -15.29 2.40
C PRO A 124 -7.08 -15.70 1.47
N PRO A 125 -5.93 -16.14 2.01
CA PRO A 125 -4.75 -16.47 1.21
C PRO A 125 -4.79 -17.88 0.60
N THR A 126 -5.65 -18.76 1.11
CA THR A 126 -5.77 -20.16 0.67
C THR A 126 -7.21 -20.56 0.38
N LYS A 127 -7.38 -21.62 -0.42
CA LYS A 127 -8.70 -22.17 -0.74
C LYS A 127 -9.38 -22.74 0.51
N GLU A 128 -8.58 -23.30 1.42
CA GLU A 128 -9.03 -23.88 2.69
C GLU A 128 -9.59 -22.77 3.60
N LEU A 129 -8.86 -21.67 3.79
CA LEU A 129 -9.34 -20.51 4.55
C LEU A 129 -10.54 -19.86 3.88
N THR A 130 -10.60 -19.84 2.55
CA THR A 130 -11.78 -19.36 1.83
C THR A 130 -13.03 -20.14 2.17
N GLN A 131 -12.91 -21.47 2.25
CA GLN A 131 -14.03 -22.32 2.63
C GLN A 131 -14.42 -22.10 4.10
N GLN A 132 -13.45 -21.97 4.99
CA GLN A 132 -13.68 -21.68 6.41
C GLN A 132 -14.42 -20.35 6.59
N TRP A 133 -13.89 -19.26 6.04
CA TRP A 133 -14.47 -17.92 6.19
C TRP A 133 -15.82 -17.78 5.47
N THR A 134 -16.02 -18.52 4.37
CA THR A 134 -17.33 -18.62 3.70
C THR A 134 -18.40 -19.20 4.60
N ASN A 135 -18.04 -20.19 5.41
CA ASN A 135 -18.97 -20.86 6.32
C ASN A 135 -19.21 -20.03 7.59
N GLU A 136 -18.19 -19.31 8.07
CA GLU A 136 -18.23 -18.59 9.34
C GLU A 136 -18.81 -17.17 9.21
N TYR A 137 -18.43 -16.43 8.18
CA TYR A 137 -18.76 -15.00 8.06
C TYR A 137 -19.69 -14.73 6.87
N TRP A 138 -19.17 -14.85 5.65
CA TRP A 138 -19.90 -14.47 4.44
C TRP A 138 -19.34 -15.19 3.21
N PRO A 139 -20.14 -15.53 2.18
CA PRO A 139 -19.63 -16.23 1.02
C PRO A 139 -18.56 -15.44 0.25
N ILE A 140 -17.40 -16.07 0.04
CA ILE A 140 -16.24 -15.48 -0.64
C ILE A 140 -16.04 -16.13 -2.01
N ILE A 141 -15.54 -15.34 -2.97
CA ILE A 141 -15.12 -15.80 -4.30
C ILE A 141 -13.62 -16.10 -4.25
N TRP A 142 -13.25 -17.38 -4.36
CA TRP A 142 -11.85 -17.75 -4.55
C TRP A 142 -11.39 -17.38 -5.96
N LYS A 143 -10.51 -16.37 -6.06
CA LYS A 143 -9.88 -15.93 -7.32
C LYS A 143 -8.42 -16.39 -7.45
N GLY A 144 -7.96 -17.27 -6.56
CA GLY A 144 -6.54 -17.63 -6.42
C GLY A 144 -5.86 -16.81 -5.32
N ASN A 145 -4.57 -17.08 -5.07
CA ASN A 145 -3.81 -16.37 -4.05
C ASN A 145 -3.88 -14.83 -4.30
N PRO A 146 -4.42 -14.04 -3.35
CA PRO A 146 -4.55 -12.59 -3.49
C PRO A 146 -3.22 -11.89 -3.79
N ASN A 147 -2.12 -12.38 -3.20
CA ASN A 147 -0.80 -11.82 -3.46
C ASN A 147 -0.34 -12.07 -4.90
N HIS A 148 -0.64 -13.24 -5.45
CA HIS A 148 -0.30 -13.52 -6.84
C HIS A 148 -1.11 -12.61 -7.79
N GLN A 149 -2.36 -12.29 -7.44
CA GLN A 149 -3.14 -11.31 -8.20
C GLN A 149 -2.52 -9.92 -8.12
N PHE A 150 -2.14 -9.47 -6.91
CA PHE A 150 -1.42 -8.21 -6.71
C PHE A 150 -0.12 -8.14 -7.52
N LEU A 151 0.76 -9.15 -7.40
CA LEU A 151 2.03 -9.19 -8.13
C LEU A 151 1.83 -9.13 -9.67
N ASN A 152 0.76 -9.73 -10.19
CA ASN A 152 0.44 -9.65 -11.61
C ASN A 152 -0.16 -8.29 -12.03
N SER A 153 -0.81 -7.57 -11.11
CA SER A 153 -1.37 -6.24 -11.37
C SER A 153 -0.37 -5.10 -11.22
N VAL A 154 0.77 -5.31 -10.56
CA VAL A 154 1.81 -4.29 -10.44
C VAL A 154 2.35 -3.92 -11.82
N GLU A 155 2.34 -2.62 -12.11
CA GLU A 155 2.88 -2.02 -13.33
C GLU A 155 4.09 -1.16 -12.97
N ILE A 156 5.29 -1.70 -13.18
CA ILE A 156 6.56 -1.04 -12.89
C ILE A 156 7.43 -1.05 -14.13
N ASP A 157 7.93 0.13 -14.53
CA ASP A 157 9.02 0.22 -15.50
C ASP A 157 10.35 0.09 -14.75
N ILE A 158 10.95 -1.10 -14.82
CA ILE A 158 12.19 -1.39 -14.11
C ILE A 158 13.37 -0.49 -14.54
N GLN A 159 13.39 -0.02 -15.78
CA GLN A 159 14.45 0.88 -16.25
C GLN A 159 14.32 2.26 -15.61
N GLU A 160 13.08 2.73 -15.47
CA GLU A 160 12.81 3.98 -14.78
C GLU A 160 13.11 3.90 -13.29
N GLU A 161 12.71 2.83 -12.59
CA GLU A 161 13.10 2.62 -11.18
C GLU A 161 14.62 2.61 -11.02
N LYS A 162 15.33 1.89 -11.92
CA LYS A 162 16.79 1.84 -11.93
C LYS A 162 17.40 3.23 -12.14
N GLN A 163 16.80 4.06 -13.00
CA GLN A 163 17.25 5.44 -13.23
C GLN A 163 17.10 6.30 -11.97
N MET A 164 15.95 6.19 -11.27
CA MET A 164 15.71 6.95 -10.04
C MET A 164 16.69 6.54 -8.93
N ILE A 165 16.95 5.24 -8.78
CA ILE A 165 17.95 4.72 -7.84
C ILE A 165 19.34 5.24 -8.19
N ASN A 166 19.73 5.23 -9.47
CA ASN A 166 21.04 5.73 -9.88
C ASN A 166 21.18 7.23 -9.64
N THR A 167 20.13 8.04 -9.87
CA THR A 167 20.13 9.48 -9.55
C THR A 167 20.29 9.73 -8.05
N LEU A 168 19.66 8.91 -7.21
CA LEU A 168 19.86 8.96 -5.75
C LEU A 168 21.30 8.62 -5.37
N LEU A 169 21.89 7.59 -5.97
CA LEU A 169 23.28 7.18 -5.71
C LEU A 169 24.30 8.20 -6.24
N ASP A 170 24.02 8.88 -7.36
CA ASP A 170 24.83 10.00 -7.87
C ASP A 170 24.87 11.13 -6.83
N SER A 171 23.70 11.54 -6.32
CA SER A 171 23.58 12.58 -5.30
C SER A 171 24.27 12.18 -3.98
N LEU A 172 24.18 10.90 -3.61
CA LEU A 172 24.86 10.36 -2.43
C LEU A 172 26.39 10.39 -2.61
N ALA A 173 26.89 9.99 -3.77
CA ALA A 173 28.32 10.01 -4.09
C ALA A 173 28.88 11.44 -4.10
N ASP A 174 28.15 12.40 -4.69
CA ASP A 174 28.54 13.81 -4.70
C ASP A 174 28.63 14.39 -3.28
N ALA A 175 27.67 14.04 -2.41
CA ALA A 175 27.68 14.43 -1.00
C ALA A 175 28.87 13.81 -0.24
N ALA A 176 29.14 12.52 -0.48
CA ALA A 176 30.28 11.82 0.13
C ALA A 176 31.63 12.42 -0.30
N LEU A 177 31.79 12.74 -1.58
CA LEU A 177 33.01 13.38 -2.12
C LEU A 177 33.20 14.81 -1.59
N SER A 178 32.11 15.53 -1.33
CA SER A 178 32.12 16.89 -0.80
C SER A 178 32.44 16.92 0.71
N SER A 179 32.26 15.80 1.41
CA SER A 179 32.65 15.67 2.81
C SER A 179 34.16 15.55 2.95
N ARG A 180 34.75 16.38 3.82
CA ARG A 180 36.20 16.34 4.11
C ARG A 180 36.62 15.13 4.94
N ASP A 181 35.66 14.37 5.45
CA ASP A 181 35.91 13.24 6.32
C ASP A 181 35.15 12.01 5.81
N SER A 182 35.91 10.96 5.51
CA SER A 182 35.41 9.70 4.97
C SER A 182 35.13 8.64 6.03
N THR A 183 35.05 9.01 7.33
CA THR A 183 34.57 8.10 8.38
C THR A 183 33.05 8.00 8.46
N PHE A 184 32.35 8.81 7.67
CA PHE A 184 30.93 9.05 7.82
C PHE A 184 30.09 8.18 6.91
N ASN A 185 29.06 7.55 7.48
CA ASN A 185 28.08 6.79 6.71
C ASN A 185 27.05 7.73 6.12
N PHE A 186 26.80 7.60 4.82
CA PHE A 186 25.80 8.40 4.13
C PHE A 186 24.55 7.56 3.85
N SER A 187 23.40 8.19 4.09
CA SER A 187 22.09 7.67 3.73
C SER A 187 21.34 8.69 2.89
N GLY A 188 20.69 8.23 1.84
CA GLY A 188 19.91 9.06 0.93
C GLY A 188 18.45 8.67 0.88
N THR A 189 17.59 9.67 0.68
CA THR A 189 16.18 9.50 0.34
C THR A 189 15.78 10.44 -0.79
N ALA A 190 15.13 9.91 -1.82
CA ALA A 190 14.44 10.67 -2.84
C ALA A 190 12.93 10.49 -2.70
N ILE A 191 12.15 11.56 -2.87
CA ILE A 191 10.68 11.49 -2.98
C ILE A 191 10.32 11.95 -4.39
N ALA A 192 9.48 11.16 -5.06
CA ALA A 192 9.07 11.33 -6.44
C ALA A 192 7.57 11.08 -6.61
N SER A 193 7.01 11.48 -7.75
CA SER A 193 5.66 11.10 -8.15
C SER A 193 5.61 10.68 -9.61
N LYS A 194 4.59 9.90 -9.96
CA LYS A 194 4.33 9.57 -11.36
C LYS A 194 3.58 10.74 -12.03
N VAL A 195 4.16 11.31 -13.08
CA VAL A 195 3.59 12.37 -13.91
C VAL A 195 3.44 11.82 -15.34
N GLY A 196 2.22 11.42 -15.69
CA GLY A 196 1.97 10.66 -16.91
C GLY A 196 2.65 9.29 -16.87
N ASP A 197 3.51 9.01 -17.85
CA ASP A 197 4.28 7.76 -17.94
C ASP A 197 5.71 7.88 -17.39
N ARG A 198 5.99 8.93 -16.60
CA ARG A 198 7.34 9.17 -16.04
C ARG A 198 7.33 9.40 -14.54
N ILE A 199 8.46 9.13 -13.89
CA ILE A 199 8.72 9.42 -12.48
C ILE A 199 9.54 10.70 -12.39
N GLU A 200 9.01 11.69 -11.67
CA GLU A 200 9.67 12.97 -11.41
C GLU A 200 10.08 13.07 -9.94
N ILE A 201 11.37 13.28 -9.69
CA ILE A 201 11.91 13.48 -8.33
C ILE A 201 11.62 14.91 -7.87
N HIS A 202 10.91 15.03 -6.76
CA HIS A 202 10.61 16.31 -6.11
C HIS A 202 11.74 16.79 -5.21
N THR A 203 12.41 15.85 -4.53
CA THR A 203 13.50 16.19 -3.62
C THR A 203 14.42 15.00 -3.38
N ILE A 204 15.69 15.29 -3.14
CA ILE A 204 16.70 14.36 -2.64
C ILE A 204 17.28 14.96 -1.37
N CYS A 205 17.35 14.16 -0.31
CA CYS A 205 17.97 14.50 0.96
C CYS A 205 19.00 13.45 1.32
N ILE A 206 20.19 13.91 1.67
CA ILE A 206 21.28 13.07 2.16
C ILE A 206 21.52 13.40 3.63
N ALA A 207 21.58 12.36 4.46
CA ALA A 207 21.95 12.47 5.86
C ALA A 207 23.25 11.69 6.10
N SER A 208 24.02 12.16 7.08
CA SER A 208 25.20 11.48 7.58
C SER A 208 25.20 11.45 9.10
N ASP A 209 26.03 10.61 9.67
CA ASP A 209 26.31 10.51 11.11
C ASP A 209 27.01 11.76 11.71
N ILE A 210 27.30 12.79 10.91
CA ILE A 210 27.74 14.12 11.37
C ILE A 210 26.56 14.99 11.83
N ASN A 211 25.32 14.61 11.49
CA ASN A 211 24.16 15.43 11.82
C ASN A 211 24.04 15.57 13.34
N HIS A 212 24.09 16.82 13.81
CA HIS A 212 24.08 17.12 15.25
C HIS A 212 22.74 16.81 15.90
N ASN A 213 21.68 16.73 15.09
CA ASN A 213 20.35 16.33 15.51
C ASN A 213 20.10 14.87 15.13
N PRO A 214 19.93 13.96 16.11
CA PRO A 214 19.73 12.54 15.85
C PRO A 214 18.41 12.22 15.15
N GLN A 215 17.49 13.17 15.01
CA GLN A 215 16.21 12.97 14.30
C GLN A 215 16.27 13.37 12.81
N GLU A 216 17.35 14.02 12.37
CA GLU A 216 17.50 14.54 11.00
C GLU A 216 17.98 13.47 10.01
N HIS A 217 17.26 12.35 9.97
CA HIS A 217 17.45 11.32 8.95
C HIS A 217 16.99 11.80 7.57
N SER A 218 17.55 11.22 6.51
CA SER A 218 17.25 11.61 5.12
C SER A 218 15.75 11.58 4.80
N VAL A 219 15.03 10.59 5.33
CA VAL A 219 13.57 10.47 5.18
C VAL A 219 12.83 11.64 5.83
N MET A 220 13.20 12.01 7.06
CA MET A 220 12.56 13.11 7.79
C MET A 220 12.79 14.44 7.07
N GLN A 221 14.03 14.67 6.62
CA GLN A 221 14.38 15.86 5.86
C GLN A 221 13.62 15.93 4.52
N ALA A 222 13.49 14.80 3.82
CA ALA A 222 12.76 14.75 2.55
C ALA A 222 11.27 15.09 2.74
N ILE A 223 10.62 14.50 3.75
CA ILE A 223 9.22 14.84 4.09
C ILE A 223 9.08 16.32 4.45
N SER A 224 10.01 16.88 5.24
CA SER A 224 10.01 18.32 5.58
C SER A 224 10.05 19.20 4.34
N LYS A 225 10.94 18.91 3.39
CA LYS A 225 11.03 19.68 2.13
C LYS A 225 9.75 19.62 1.30
N ILE A 226 9.06 18.48 1.26
CA ILE A 226 7.75 18.38 0.59
C ILE A 226 6.71 19.24 1.32
N ALA A 227 6.67 19.17 2.65
CA ALA A 227 5.75 19.97 3.46
C ALA A 227 5.98 21.48 3.29
N GLU A 228 7.24 21.92 3.24
CA GLU A 228 7.61 23.33 2.99
C GLU A 228 7.13 23.81 1.61
N LYS A 229 7.32 22.99 0.57
CA LYS A 229 6.80 23.27 -0.78
C LYS A 229 5.28 23.40 -0.78
N GLU A 230 4.58 22.49 -0.11
CA GLU A 230 3.12 22.53 0.00
C GLU A 230 2.64 23.80 0.73
N VAL A 231 3.33 24.22 1.80
CA VAL A 231 3.03 25.49 2.50
C VAL A 231 3.20 26.68 1.55
N MET A 232 4.25 26.68 0.71
CA MET A 232 4.47 27.73 -0.28
C MET A 232 3.37 27.74 -1.36
N ASN A 233 2.98 26.58 -1.88
CA ASN A 233 1.92 26.44 -2.88
C ASN A 233 0.56 26.94 -2.35
N ARG A 234 0.26 26.68 -1.08
CA ARG A 234 -0.95 27.18 -0.41
C ARG A 234 -0.94 28.70 -0.27
N LYS A 235 0.21 29.30 0.02
CA LYS A 235 0.35 30.77 0.11
C LYS A 235 0.19 31.45 -1.26
N SER A 236 0.56 30.77 -2.34
CA SER A 236 0.47 31.30 -3.70
C SER A 236 -0.87 31.04 -4.40
N ASN A 237 -1.87 30.48 -3.69
CA ASN A 237 -3.18 30.10 -4.24
C ASN A 237 -3.08 29.17 -5.47
N GLN A 238 -2.06 28.31 -5.54
CA GLN A 238 -2.04 27.26 -6.54
C GLN A 238 -3.16 26.25 -6.25
N ASN A 239 -3.89 25.84 -7.30
CA ASN A 239 -5.12 25.06 -7.19
C ASN A 239 -4.92 23.60 -6.75
N GLU A 240 -3.70 23.06 -6.83
CA GLU A 240 -3.41 21.71 -6.36
C GLU A 240 -3.04 21.72 -4.88
N ARG A 241 -3.97 21.23 -4.06
CA ARG A 241 -3.77 21.02 -2.63
C ARG A 241 -3.39 19.57 -2.39
N GLY A 242 -2.11 19.31 -2.16
CA GLY A 242 -1.62 17.99 -1.77
C GLY A 242 -1.77 17.72 -0.27
N TYR A 243 -1.89 16.45 0.12
CA TYR A 243 -1.66 16.03 1.51
C TYR A 243 -0.25 15.44 1.60
N LEU A 244 0.70 16.17 2.19
CA LEU A 244 2.08 15.71 2.41
C LEU A 244 2.65 14.95 1.19
N CYS A 245 2.95 13.67 1.36
CA CYS A 245 3.54 12.79 0.34
C CYS A 245 2.51 11.78 -0.19
N ASN A 246 1.22 12.13 -0.21
CA ASN A 246 0.13 11.23 -0.56
C ASN A 246 0.37 10.58 -1.94
N ASP A 247 0.34 9.25 -1.99
CA ASP A 247 0.58 8.43 -3.19
C ASP A 247 1.93 8.67 -3.89
N MET A 248 2.90 9.30 -3.21
CA MET A 248 4.25 9.49 -3.74
C MET A 248 5.10 8.23 -3.62
N ILE A 249 6.15 8.17 -4.45
CA ILE A 249 7.14 7.09 -4.50
C ILE A 249 8.38 7.54 -3.73
N VAL A 250 8.87 6.71 -2.82
CA VAL A 250 10.06 6.98 -2.01
C VAL A 250 11.18 6.01 -2.40
N TYR A 251 12.35 6.53 -2.70
CA TYR A 251 13.57 5.73 -2.88
C TYR A 251 14.50 6.00 -1.71
N THR A 252 15.07 4.97 -1.11
CA THR A 252 16.06 5.17 -0.04
C THR A 252 17.19 4.15 -0.08
N THR A 253 18.38 4.59 0.31
CA THR A 253 19.57 3.72 0.31
C THR A 253 19.48 2.58 1.32
N HIS A 254 18.87 2.83 2.49
CA HIS A 254 18.79 1.88 3.59
C HIS A 254 17.34 1.79 4.07
N GLU A 255 16.96 0.63 4.59
CA GLU A 255 15.66 0.43 5.21
C GLU A 255 15.41 1.50 6.28
N PRO A 256 14.31 2.27 6.19
CA PRO A 256 13.98 3.29 7.17
C PRO A 256 13.87 2.71 8.58
N CYS A 257 14.43 3.39 9.57
CA CYS A 257 14.22 3.01 10.97
C CYS A 257 12.74 3.18 11.39
N VAL A 258 12.36 2.66 12.56
CA VAL A 258 10.99 2.75 13.11
C VAL A 258 10.38 4.17 13.03
N MET A 259 11.15 5.20 13.40
CA MET A 259 10.69 6.60 13.34
C MET A 259 10.36 7.01 11.89
N CYS A 260 11.28 6.76 10.96
CA CYS A 260 11.13 7.12 9.56
C CYS A 260 10.02 6.31 8.89
N ALA A 261 9.92 5.01 9.18
CA ALA A 261 8.85 4.16 8.68
C ALA A 261 7.46 4.66 9.13
N MET A 262 7.30 5.03 10.41
CA MET A 262 6.04 5.61 10.90
C MET A 262 5.75 6.99 10.30
N ALA A 263 6.77 7.81 10.07
CA ALA A 263 6.62 9.09 9.39
C ALA A 263 6.08 8.91 7.95
N LEU A 264 6.52 7.86 7.24
CA LEU A 264 6.02 7.52 5.91
C LEU A 264 4.56 7.07 5.93
N VAL A 265 4.14 6.28 6.93
CA VAL A 265 2.73 5.93 7.16
C VAL A 265 1.89 7.20 7.34
N HIS A 266 2.30 8.12 8.21
CA HIS A 266 1.61 9.39 8.42
C HIS A 266 1.60 10.30 7.18
N SER A 267 2.60 10.17 6.32
CA SER A 267 2.72 10.93 5.06
C SER A 267 1.92 10.34 3.90
N ARG A 268 1.32 9.16 4.09
CA ARG A 268 0.49 8.43 3.12
C ARG A 268 1.17 8.16 1.77
N ILE A 269 2.45 7.79 1.79
CA ILE A 269 3.15 7.43 0.56
C ILE A 269 2.47 6.25 -0.15
N GLY A 270 2.62 6.14 -1.47
CA GLY A 270 2.09 5.01 -2.23
C GLY A 270 3.03 3.81 -2.20
N ARG A 271 4.34 4.06 -2.31
CA ARG A 271 5.36 3.01 -2.39
C ARG A 271 6.72 3.46 -1.90
N ILE A 272 7.48 2.53 -1.33
CA ILE A 272 8.91 2.69 -1.06
C ILE A 272 9.75 1.61 -1.77
N ILE A 273 10.91 2.01 -2.29
CA ILE A 273 11.98 1.12 -2.75
C ILE A 273 13.24 1.42 -1.95
N TYR A 274 13.77 0.43 -1.22
CA TYR A 274 15.04 0.55 -0.51
C TYR A 274 16.09 -0.47 -0.96
N LEU A 275 17.37 -0.14 -0.82
CA LEU A 275 18.45 -1.01 -1.30
C LEU A 275 18.92 -1.98 -0.20
N LYS A 276 19.36 -1.47 0.95
CA LYS A 276 19.92 -2.30 2.02
C LYS A 276 18.97 -2.48 3.19
N PRO A 277 18.73 -3.71 3.66
CA PRO A 277 18.01 -3.95 4.91
C PRO A 277 18.82 -3.46 6.11
N GLU A 278 18.15 -2.98 7.16
CA GLU A 278 18.78 -2.51 8.40
C GLU A 278 18.34 -3.37 9.58
N LYS A 279 19.10 -4.44 9.84
CA LYS A 279 18.73 -5.47 10.84
C LYS A 279 18.56 -4.93 12.25
N SER A 280 19.24 -3.85 12.61
CA SER A 280 19.23 -3.34 13.98
C SER A 280 18.01 -2.47 14.29
N SER A 281 17.55 -1.68 13.32
CA SER A 281 16.59 -0.60 13.57
C SER A 281 15.51 -0.43 12.48
N GLY A 282 15.61 -1.16 11.38
CA GLY A 282 14.68 -1.11 10.25
C GLY A 282 13.24 -1.41 10.65
N GLY A 283 12.30 -0.55 10.25
CA GLY A 283 10.89 -0.63 10.62
C GLY A 283 9.97 -1.27 9.57
N LEU A 284 10.52 -1.79 8.47
CA LEU A 284 9.74 -2.31 7.33
C LEU A 284 9.90 -3.83 7.16
N GLU A 285 11.09 -4.30 6.79
CA GLU A 285 11.40 -5.74 6.66
C GLU A 285 11.88 -6.30 7.99
N SER A 286 12.77 -5.56 8.67
CA SER A 286 13.51 -6.06 9.83
C SER A 286 12.63 -6.16 11.07
N HIS A 287 11.94 -5.08 11.45
CA HIS A 287 11.09 -5.02 12.64
C HIS A 287 9.72 -4.42 12.33
N TYR A 288 8.69 -4.90 13.03
CA TYR A 288 7.32 -4.33 13.12
C TYR A 288 6.47 -4.25 11.84
N GLN A 289 7.07 -4.31 10.65
CA GLN A 289 6.37 -4.29 9.35
C GLN A 289 5.42 -3.10 9.18
N LEU A 290 5.83 -1.90 9.62
CA LEU A 290 4.92 -0.76 9.77
C LEU A 290 4.21 -0.31 8.49
N GLY A 291 4.78 -0.54 7.31
CA GLY A 291 4.12 -0.21 6.04
C GLY A 291 3.04 -1.19 5.58
N ASP A 292 2.94 -2.37 6.20
CA ASP A 292 1.99 -3.44 5.85
C ASP A 292 1.29 -4.04 7.09
N ARG A 293 1.32 -3.32 8.21
CA ARG A 293 0.78 -3.81 9.49
C ARG A 293 -0.71 -3.52 9.63
N ASP A 294 -1.48 -4.54 10.04
CA ASP A 294 -2.89 -4.36 10.40
C ASP A 294 -3.06 -3.47 11.64
N GLY A 295 -4.15 -2.69 11.65
CA GLY A 295 -4.44 -1.73 12.72
C GLY A 295 -3.78 -0.35 12.56
N LEU A 296 -2.95 -0.15 11.54
CA LEU A 296 -2.54 1.17 11.09
C LEU A 296 -3.50 1.71 10.03
N ASN A 297 -3.63 3.04 9.97
CA ASN A 297 -4.62 3.71 9.11
C ASN A 297 -4.20 3.84 7.64
N TRP A 298 -2.99 3.39 7.29
CA TRP A 298 -2.45 3.46 5.94
C TRP A 298 -1.46 2.30 5.71
N LYS A 299 -1.52 1.71 4.52
CA LYS A 299 -0.56 0.71 4.03
C LYS A 299 0.01 1.20 2.72
N PHE A 300 1.25 0.84 2.42
CA PHE A 300 1.94 1.20 1.18
C PHE A 300 2.78 0.05 0.66
N GLU A 301 3.09 0.06 -0.62
CA GLU A 301 3.90 -1.00 -1.23
C GLU A 301 5.36 -0.89 -0.78
N ILE A 302 5.97 -2.01 -0.38
CA ILE A 302 7.34 -2.05 0.09
C ILE A 302 8.16 -2.97 -0.80
N TRP A 303 9.21 -2.43 -1.41
CA TRP A 303 10.11 -3.19 -2.27
C TRP A 303 11.56 -3.06 -1.83
N ARG A 304 12.28 -4.18 -1.82
CA ARG A 304 13.73 -4.22 -1.68
C ARG A 304 14.39 -4.41 -3.04
N TRP A 305 15.30 -3.50 -3.39
CA TRP A 305 16.10 -3.61 -4.61
C TRP A 305 17.13 -4.74 -4.47
N LEU A 306 17.29 -5.55 -5.52
CA LEU A 306 18.22 -6.67 -5.61
C LEU A 306 19.29 -6.47 -6.71
N GLY A 307 19.28 -5.33 -7.41
CA GLY A 307 20.27 -5.05 -8.46
C GLY A 307 21.68 -4.94 -7.87
N VAL A 308 22.53 -5.90 -8.24
CA VAL A 308 23.87 -6.07 -7.68
C VAL A 308 24.75 -4.85 -7.95
N ASP A 309 24.63 -4.23 -9.12
CA ASP A 309 25.42 -3.05 -9.51
C ASP A 309 25.15 -1.86 -8.57
N GLU A 310 23.88 -1.54 -8.32
CA GLU A 310 23.50 -0.43 -7.43
C GLU A 310 23.86 -0.71 -5.97
N ILE A 311 23.71 -1.96 -5.51
CA ILE A 311 24.07 -2.36 -4.15
C ILE A 311 25.59 -2.25 -3.96
N THR A 312 26.37 -2.81 -4.88
CA THR A 312 27.85 -2.74 -4.85
C THR A 312 28.34 -1.29 -4.95
N ARG A 313 27.62 -0.45 -5.70
CA ARG A 313 27.92 0.98 -5.78
C ARG A 313 27.64 1.69 -4.45
N LEU A 314 26.51 1.40 -3.80
CA LEU A 314 26.20 1.91 -2.46
C LEU A 314 27.22 1.44 -1.43
N ASP A 315 27.64 0.17 -1.52
CA ASP A 315 28.77 -0.37 -0.76
C ASP A 315 30.00 0.49 -0.99
N GLY A 316 30.48 0.65 -2.23
CA GLY A 316 31.67 1.45 -2.53
C GLY A 316 31.63 2.91 -2.08
N ILE A 317 30.45 3.53 -2.04
CA ILE A 317 30.28 4.90 -1.49
C ILE A 317 30.56 4.92 0.02
N ASN A 318 30.18 3.87 0.76
CA ASN A 318 30.34 3.76 2.20
C ASN A 318 31.57 2.92 2.65
N GLU A 319 32.08 2.01 1.80
CA GLU A 319 33.19 1.07 2.06
C GLU A 319 34.56 1.67 1.82
N ASN A 320 34.65 2.91 1.34
CA ASN A 320 35.92 3.60 1.10
C ASN A 320 36.73 3.91 2.39
N ARG A 321 36.50 3.22 3.53
CA ARG A 321 37.38 3.17 4.73
C ARG A 321 37.24 1.90 5.60
N TYR A 322 37.60 0.73 5.09
CA TYR A 322 38.25 -0.30 5.93
C TYR A 322 39.45 -0.92 5.18
N ALA A 323 40.56 -0.20 5.15
CA ALA A 323 41.88 -0.82 4.98
C ALA A 323 42.69 -0.57 6.26
N CYS A 324 42.93 -1.67 6.97
CA CYS A 324 43.91 -1.84 8.07
C CYS A 324 43.65 -1.10 9.38
N ILE A 325 43.03 -1.78 10.34
CA ILE A 325 43.59 -1.88 11.70
C ILE A 325 43.36 -3.31 12.22
N ASP A 326 44.22 -4.23 11.80
CA ASP A 326 44.64 -5.31 12.70
C ASP A 326 45.69 -4.71 13.63
N TYR A 327 45.38 -4.56 14.92
CA TYR A 327 46.35 -4.50 16.01
C TYR A 327 45.77 -5.14 17.27
#